data_AF-A0AAN0JAY9-F1
#
_entry.id   AF-A0AAN0JAY9-F1
#
_cell.length_a   1.000
_cell.length_b   1.000
_cell.length_c   1.000
_cell.angle_alpha   90.00
_cell.angle_beta   90.00
_cell.angle_gamma   90.00
#
_symmetry.space_group_name_H-M   'P 1'
#
loop_
_entity.id
_entity.type
_entity.pdbx_description
1 polymer ?
#
loop_
_entity_poly.entity_id
_entity_poly.type
_entity_poly.pdbx_seq_one_letter_code
_entity_poly.pdbx_strand_id
1 'polypeptide(L)'
;MEPKEESKERVDLMDKLHAYLEKNFVALIGRTVEISIDELENPQFVPAPGANPPTYQVPASLAGFWINELGSQMYIHSAGFSEGHIIGKYYSPVGKAGFKLYDLNGSYDTNGDEKKGTLGWTVQWLKTENNSNTSWSGQRYKIGGDFFIYTMWILVAQKDLSNNWDSTRIGKDKFHKVH
;
A
#
# COMPACT_ATOMS: atom_id res chain seq x y z
N MET A 1 -1.23 -29.93 -17.77
CA MET A 1 -1.15 -30.78 -16.57
C MET A 1 -0.18 -30.08 -15.63
N GLU A 2 -0.68 -29.08 -14.91
CA GLU A 2 0.06 -28.32 -13.90
C GLU A 2 -1.03 -27.70 -13.03
N PRO A 3 -1.09 -27.97 -11.70
CA PRO A 3 -0.79 -26.88 -10.75
C PRO A 3 -0.56 -27.32 -9.28
N LYS A 4 0.22 -28.37 -8.98
CA LYS A 4 0.43 -28.77 -7.56
C LYS A 4 1.58 -28.03 -6.88
N GLU A 5 2.63 -27.73 -7.63
CA GLU A 5 3.85 -27.14 -7.09
C GLU A 5 3.69 -25.63 -6.86
N GLU A 6 3.11 -24.93 -7.85
CA GLU A 6 2.76 -23.49 -7.77
C GLU A 6 1.76 -23.18 -6.65
N SER A 7 0.80 -24.09 -6.41
CA SER A 7 -0.16 -23.95 -5.28
C SER A 7 0.52 -24.05 -3.92
N LYS A 8 1.57 -24.87 -3.81
CA LYS A 8 2.30 -25.12 -2.56
C LYS A 8 3.25 -23.96 -2.27
N GLU A 9 3.92 -23.43 -3.29
CA GLU A 9 4.73 -22.20 -3.17
C GLU A 9 3.89 -20.99 -2.77
N ARG A 10 2.67 -20.88 -3.32
CA ARG A 10 1.72 -19.81 -2.94
C ARG A 10 1.32 -19.89 -1.46
N VAL A 11 1.05 -21.09 -0.95
CA VAL A 11 0.72 -21.30 0.48
C VAL A 11 1.93 -21.00 1.37
N ASP A 12 3.11 -21.47 1.00
CA ASP A 12 4.36 -21.22 1.73
C ASP A 12 4.73 -19.72 1.75
N LEU A 13 4.46 -18.97 0.68
CA LEU A 13 4.64 -17.52 0.65
C LEU A 13 3.67 -16.80 1.61
N MET A 14 2.45 -17.31 1.74
CA MET A 14 1.48 -16.77 2.70
C MET A 14 1.89 -17.04 4.14
N ASP A 15 2.38 -18.23 4.44
CA ASP A 15 2.88 -18.54 5.78
C ASP A 15 4.12 -17.70 6.11
N LYS A 16 4.98 -17.45 5.12
CA LYS A 16 6.13 -16.53 5.24
C LYS A 16 5.71 -15.07 5.42
N LEU A 17 4.66 -14.62 4.73
CA LEU A 17 4.10 -13.28 4.93
C LEU A 17 3.58 -13.11 6.35
N HIS A 18 2.76 -14.06 6.83
CA HIS A 18 2.24 -14.05 8.19
C HIS A 18 3.40 -14.06 9.22
N ALA A 19 4.37 -14.96 9.07
CA ALA A 19 5.52 -15.07 9.98
C ALA A 19 6.44 -13.83 9.95
N TYR A 20 6.63 -13.18 8.78
CA TYR A 20 7.39 -11.92 8.66
C TYR A 20 6.68 -10.77 9.37
N LEU A 21 5.36 -10.68 9.23
CA LEU A 21 4.53 -9.66 9.87
C LEU A 21 4.53 -9.81 11.40
N GLU A 22 4.52 -11.05 11.90
CA GLU A 22 4.62 -11.35 13.34
C GLU A 22 6.00 -10.98 13.92
N LYS A 23 7.10 -11.26 13.21
CA LYS A 23 8.46 -11.02 13.71
C LYS A 23 8.91 -9.56 13.65
N ASN A 24 8.49 -8.80 12.64
CA ASN A 24 9.01 -7.43 12.42
C ASN A 24 8.13 -6.32 12.99
N PHE A 25 7.05 -6.67 13.70
CA PHE A 25 6.17 -5.75 14.42
C PHE A 25 6.92 -4.85 15.43
N VAL A 26 8.09 -5.31 15.93
CA VAL A 26 8.90 -4.60 16.93
C VAL A 26 9.88 -3.58 16.29
N ALA A 27 10.30 -3.78 15.04
CA ALA A 27 11.37 -2.97 14.44
C ALA A 27 10.87 -1.63 13.84
N LEU A 28 9.59 -1.52 13.49
CA LEU A 28 9.02 -0.32 12.86
C LEU A 28 8.73 0.80 13.88
N ILE A 29 8.59 0.46 15.16
CA ILE A 29 8.38 1.42 16.26
C ILE A 29 9.71 2.06 16.70
N GLY A 30 10.87 1.49 16.33
CA GLY A 30 12.18 1.89 16.85
C GLY A 30 13.05 2.79 15.95
N ARG A 31 12.54 3.32 14.82
CA ARG A 31 13.33 4.17 13.90
C ARG A 31 12.73 5.56 13.65
N THR A 32 12.28 6.20 14.72
CA THR A 32 12.11 7.65 14.78
C THR A 32 13.08 8.10 15.87
N VAL A 33 14.16 8.81 15.56
CA VAL A 33 14.34 10.27 15.68
C VAL A 33 15.84 10.49 15.32
N GLU A 34 16.21 11.42 14.43
CA GLU A 34 16.66 12.77 14.80
C GLU A 34 16.24 13.78 13.72
N ILE A 35 15.36 14.70 14.10
CA ILE A 35 15.08 15.95 13.38
C ILE A 35 15.82 17.06 14.15
N SER A 36 16.46 17.97 13.43
CA SER A 36 17.26 19.07 14.01
C SER A 36 16.39 20.08 14.76
N ILE A 37 16.94 20.65 15.84
CA ILE A 37 16.28 21.58 16.78
C ILE A 37 15.77 22.85 16.06
N ASP A 38 16.36 23.23 14.94
CA ASP A 38 16.00 24.44 14.17
C ASP A 38 14.79 24.22 13.21
N GLU A 39 14.46 22.97 12.83
CA GLU A 39 13.25 22.67 12.03
C GLU A 39 11.96 22.69 12.89
N LEU A 40 12.10 22.66 14.23
CA LEU A 40 11.01 22.78 15.21
C LEU A 40 10.59 24.22 15.51
N GLU A 41 11.38 25.24 15.14
CA GLU A 41 11.15 26.60 15.63
C GLU A 41 10.02 27.35 14.92
N ASN A 42 9.52 26.92 13.75
CA ASN A 42 8.24 27.43 13.23
C ASN A 42 7.60 26.62 12.08
N PRO A 43 6.66 25.72 12.39
CA PRO A 43 5.37 25.77 11.70
C PRO A 43 4.20 25.59 12.69
N GLN A 44 3.37 26.63 12.85
CA GLN A 44 2.23 26.61 13.77
C GLN A 44 1.24 25.47 13.49
N PHE A 45 1.35 24.39 14.28
CA PHE A 45 0.24 23.54 14.69
C PHE A 45 0.51 23.02 16.10
N VAL A 46 0.30 23.87 17.11
CA VAL A 46 0.31 23.44 18.50
C VAL A 46 -1.13 23.15 18.91
N PRO A 47 -1.56 21.90 19.14
CA PRO A 47 -2.85 21.63 19.75
C PRO A 47 -2.86 22.19 21.18
N ALA A 48 -3.98 22.81 21.58
CA ALA A 48 -4.11 23.45 22.89
C ALA A 48 -3.84 22.45 24.04
N PRO A 49 -3.20 22.88 25.14
CA PRO A 49 -2.98 22.03 26.30
C PRO A 49 -4.33 21.54 26.85
N GLY A 50 -4.58 20.23 26.80
CA GLY A 50 -5.83 19.61 27.24
C GLY A 50 -6.77 19.16 26.11
N ALA A 51 -6.45 19.42 24.85
CA ALA A 51 -7.10 18.72 23.75
C ALA A 51 -6.53 17.30 23.68
N ASN A 52 -7.37 16.28 23.85
CA ASN A 52 -6.98 14.93 23.47
C ASN A 52 -6.50 14.99 22.02
N PRO A 53 -5.35 14.37 21.67
CA PRO A 53 -4.97 14.26 20.27
C PRO A 53 -6.17 13.68 19.51
N PRO A 54 -6.54 14.23 18.34
CA PRO A 54 -7.62 13.66 17.56
C PRO A 54 -7.34 12.16 17.39
N THR A 55 -8.21 11.34 17.97
CA THR A 55 -8.15 9.91 17.80
C THR A 55 -8.67 9.63 16.41
N TYR A 56 -7.76 9.65 15.43
CA TYR A 56 -8.09 9.25 14.08
C TYR A 56 -8.39 7.75 14.10
N GLN A 57 -9.68 7.42 14.13
CA GLN A 57 -10.11 6.04 13.93
C GLN A 57 -9.74 5.68 12.50
N VAL A 58 -8.82 4.74 12.36
CA VAL A 58 -8.59 4.02 11.11
C VAL A 58 -9.94 3.60 10.59
N PRO A 59 -10.33 3.94 9.35
CA PRO A 59 -11.50 3.32 8.82
C PRO A 59 -11.22 1.82 8.80
N ALA A 60 -11.91 1.04 9.63
CA ALA A 60 -11.80 -0.43 9.62
C ALA A 60 -12.12 -0.96 8.22
N SER A 61 -12.79 -0.14 7.42
CA SER A 61 -13.00 -0.27 5.99
C SER A 61 -11.73 -0.26 5.11
N LEU A 62 -10.61 0.34 5.50
CA LEU A 62 -9.38 0.43 4.68
C LEU A 62 -8.29 -0.60 5.06
N ALA A 63 -8.02 -0.81 6.34
CA ALA A 63 -6.97 -1.75 6.78
C ALA A 63 -7.30 -3.21 6.43
N GLY A 64 -6.28 -4.06 6.26
CA GLY A 64 -6.46 -5.49 5.98
C GLY A 64 -6.16 -5.88 4.54
N PHE A 65 -6.66 -7.05 4.14
CA PHE A 65 -6.36 -7.66 2.84
C PHE A 65 -7.32 -7.23 1.73
N TRP A 66 -6.73 -7.01 0.56
CA TRP A 66 -7.40 -6.61 -0.66
C TRP A 66 -6.87 -7.47 -1.81
N ILE A 67 -7.72 -7.73 -2.79
CA ILE A 67 -7.34 -8.48 -3.99
C ILE A 67 -8.01 -7.85 -5.22
N ASN A 68 -7.25 -7.70 -6.31
CA ASN A 68 -7.78 -7.16 -7.57
C ASN A 68 -8.25 -8.28 -8.51
N GLU A 69 -8.81 -7.89 -9.66
CA GLU A 69 -9.30 -8.78 -10.70
C GLU A 69 -8.22 -9.65 -11.36
N LEU A 70 -6.95 -9.31 -11.19
CA LEU A 70 -5.79 -10.06 -11.69
C LEU A 70 -5.24 -11.04 -10.65
N GLY A 71 -5.82 -11.08 -9.44
CA GLY A 71 -5.34 -11.89 -8.32
C GLY A 71 -4.14 -11.29 -7.58
N SER A 72 -3.76 -10.05 -7.89
CA SER A 72 -2.77 -9.30 -7.10
C SER A 72 -3.35 -8.99 -5.72
N GLN A 73 -2.54 -9.14 -4.70
CA GLN A 73 -2.94 -9.04 -3.30
C GLN A 73 -2.21 -7.89 -2.62
N MET A 74 -2.93 -7.17 -1.79
CA MET A 74 -2.44 -6.03 -1.05
C MET A 74 -2.86 -6.17 0.41
N TYR A 75 -1.94 -5.95 1.33
CA TYR A 75 -2.22 -5.82 2.74
C TYR A 75 -1.90 -4.39 3.17
N ILE A 76 -2.89 -3.68 3.68
CA ILE A 76 -2.72 -2.35 4.29
C ILE A 76 -2.62 -2.55 5.79
N HIS A 77 -1.47 -2.18 6.38
CA HIS A 77 -1.26 -2.26 7.82
C HIS A 77 -2.30 -1.43 8.56
N SER A 78 -2.56 -1.75 9.84
CA SER A 78 -3.41 -0.99 10.78
C SER A 78 -2.66 0.06 11.61
N ALA A 79 -1.34 0.19 11.44
CA ALA A 79 -0.45 1.01 12.28
C ALA A 79 0.03 2.35 11.64
N GLY A 80 -0.46 2.72 10.45
CA GLY A 80 -0.04 3.94 9.72
C GLY A 80 -0.97 5.16 9.82
N PHE A 81 -1.91 5.18 10.77
CA PHE A 81 -3.14 6.00 10.66
C PHE A 81 -3.20 7.26 11.49
N SER A 82 -2.17 7.59 12.27
CA SER A 82 -2.18 8.87 12.98
C SER A 82 -2.06 10.08 12.05
N GLU A 83 -1.73 9.90 10.75
CA GLU A 83 -1.33 11.01 9.87
C GLU A 83 -1.75 10.87 8.39
N GLY A 84 -2.71 10.00 8.05
CA GLY A 84 -3.22 9.89 6.66
C GLY A 84 -2.31 9.13 5.69
N HIS A 85 -1.43 8.27 6.21
CA HIS A 85 -0.50 7.47 5.42
C HIS A 85 -1.02 6.05 5.16
N ILE A 86 -0.64 5.49 4.02
CA ILE A 86 -0.81 4.07 3.69
C ILE A 86 0.57 3.43 3.75
N ILE A 87 0.71 2.39 4.55
CA ILE A 87 1.88 1.51 4.56
C ILE A 87 1.35 0.09 4.42
N GLY A 88 2.00 -0.72 3.60
CA GLY A 88 1.52 -2.07 3.30
C GLY A 88 2.52 -2.96 2.59
N LYS A 89 2.07 -4.19 2.28
CA LYS A 89 2.73 -5.11 1.37
C LYS A 89 1.88 -5.40 0.13
N TYR A 90 2.52 -5.50 -1.03
CA TYR A 90 1.89 -5.79 -2.31
C TYR A 90 2.52 -7.02 -2.94
N TYR A 91 1.68 -7.90 -3.47
CA TYR A 91 2.06 -9.09 -4.23
C TYR A 91 1.33 -9.08 -5.58
N SER A 92 2.04 -9.36 -6.66
CA SER A 92 1.46 -9.50 -7.99
C SER A 92 1.80 -10.87 -8.57
N PRO A 93 0.82 -11.73 -8.91
CA PRO A 93 1.07 -12.98 -9.63
C PRO A 93 1.35 -12.74 -11.13
N VAL A 94 1.12 -11.52 -11.63
CA VAL A 94 1.33 -11.14 -13.02
C VAL A 94 2.56 -10.24 -13.18
N GLY A 95 3.14 -10.27 -14.38
CA GLY A 95 4.32 -9.48 -14.71
C GLY A 95 5.63 -10.09 -14.20
N LYS A 96 6.67 -9.26 -14.14
CA LYS A 96 8.03 -9.69 -13.76
C LYS A 96 8.36 -9.45 -12.28
N ALA A 97 7.34 -9.35 -11.43
CA ALA A 97 7.52 -9.13 -10.00
C ALA A 97 8.27 -10.30 -9.33
N GLY A 98 8.23 -11.50 -9.92
CA GLY A 98 8.66 -12.73 -9.25
C GLY A 98 7.77 -12.99 -8.02
N PHE A 99 7.81 -14.19 -7.47
CA PHE A 99 7.02 -14.54 -6.28
C PHE A 99 7.55 -13.82 -5.02
N LYS A 100 7.35 -12.49 -4.94
CA LYS A 100 7.92 -11.59 -3.94
C LYS A 100 6.89 -10.58 -3.44
N LEU A 101 7.11 -10.15 -2.21
CA LEU A 101 6.36 -9.07 -1.57
C LEU A 101 7.14 -7.77 -1.70
N TYR A 102 6.43 -6.72 -2.08
CA TYR A 102 6.95 -5.38 -2.23
C TYR A 102 6.30 -4.43 -1.23
N ASP A 103 7.04 -3.41 -0.81
CA ASP A 103 6.48 -2.36 0.03
C ASP A 103 5.52 -1.49 -0.80
N LEU A 104 4.34 -1.19 -0.25
CA LEU A 104 3.52 -0.09 -0.73
C LEU A 104 3.49 1.05 0.28
N ASN A 105 3.58 2.26 -0.24
CA ASN A 105 3.53 3.49 0.55
C ASN A 105 2.62 4.50 -0.15
N GLY A 106 1.84 5.25 0.61
CA GLY A 106 0.84 6.14 0.03
C GLY A 106 0.15 7.04 1.06
N SER A 107 -1.00 7.57 0.67
CA SER A 107 -1.86 8.40 1.51
C SER A 107 -3.34 8.21 1.18
N TYR A 108 -4.20 8.61 2.11
CA TYR A 108 -5.65 8.58 1.94
C TYR A 108 -6.31 9.83 2.52
N ASP A 109 -7.52 10.10 2.06
CA ASP A 109 -8.37 11.17 2.58
C ASP A 109 -8.84 10.88 4.01
N THR A 110 -8.28 11.62 4.97
CA THR A 110 -8.63 11.55 6.41
C THR A 110 -9.91 12.29 6.77
N ASN A 111 -10.44 13.11 5.85
CA ASN A 111 -11.74 13.79 6.01
C ASN A 111 -12.88 13.01 5.32
N GLY A 112 -12.57 11.89 4.66
CA GLY A 112 -13.55 10.94 4.14
C GLY A 112 -14.35 10.26 5.26
N ASP A 113 -15.32 9.44 4.87
CA ASP A 113 -16.12 8.66 5.82
C ASP A 113 -15.82 7.15 5.70
N GLU A 114 -16.39 6.34 6.60
CA GLU A 114 -16.24 4.88 6.57
C GLU A 114 -16.75 4.22 5.28
N LYS A 115 -17.56 4.92 4.49
CA LYS A 115 -18.16 4.40 3.25
C LYS A 115 -17.42 4.85 2.00
N LYS A 116 -16.68 5.97 2.02
CA LYS A 116 -15.95 6.48 0.85
C LYS A 116 -14.79 7.43 1.20
N GLY A 117 -13.81 7.49 0.32
CA GLY A 117 -12.67 8.42 0.42
C GLY A 117 -11.69 8.23 -0.74
N THR A 118 -10.87 9.25 -1.02
CA THR A 118 -9.81 9.16 -2.02
C THR A 118 -8.54 8.54 -1.41
N LEU A 119 -7.71 7.92 -2.24
CA LEU A 119 -6.44 7.33 -1.83
C LEU A 119 -5.51 7.13 -3.02
N GLY A 120 -4.22 6.99 -2.72
CA GLY A 120 -3.22 6.56 -3.67
C GLY A 120 -2.00 5.96 -2.99
N TRP A 121 -1.29 5.11 -3.72
CA TRP A 121 -0.07 4.47 -3.24
C TRP A 121 0.88 4.16 -4.39
N THR A 122 2.14 3.92 -4.06
CA THR A 122 3.19 3.52 -5.01
C THR A 122 3.87 2.25 -4.53
N VAL A 123 4.23 1.40 -5.49
CA VAL A 123 5.09 0.22 -5.30
C VAL A 123 6.33 0.37 -6.17
N GLN A 124 7.50 0.09 -5.58
CA GLN A 124 8.78 0.07 -6.28
C GLN A 124 9.18 -1.36 -6.63
N TRP A 125 9.24 -1.69 -7.92
CA TRP A 125 9.56 -3.03 -8.43
C TRP A 125 11.07 -3.22 -8.63
N LEU A 126 11.83 -3.10 -7.55
CA LEU A 126 13.30 -3.19 -7.59
C LEU A 126 13.79 -4.64 -7.67
N LYS A 127 15.00 -4.84 -8.22
CA LYS A 127 15.67 -6.16 -8.35
C LYS A 127 14.84 -7.17 -9.16
N THR A 128 14.09 -6.66 -10.12
CA THR A 128 13.47 -7.43 -11.21
C THR A 128 14.36 -7.32 -12.45
N GLU A 129 14.05 -8.03 -13.54
CA GLU A 129 14.82 -7.90 -14.80
C GLU A 129 14.85 -6.44 -15.31
N ASN A 130 13.79 -5.66 -15.05
CA ASN A 130 13.69 -4.24 -15.36
C ASN A 130 13.04 -3.51 -14.19
N ASN A 131 13.84 -2.71 -13.46
CA ASN A 131 13.30 -1.86 -12.40
C ASN A 131 12.16 -0.99 -12.93
N SER A 132 11.10 -0.86 -12.15
CA SER A 132 9.96 -0.03 -12.49
C SER A 132 9.27 0.45 -11.22
N ASN A 133 8.35 1.39 -11.35
CA ASN A 133 7.42 1.74 -10.29
C ASN A 133 6.00 1.71 -10.82
N THR A 134 5.03 1.54 -9.93
CA THR A 134 3.62 1.73 -10.27
C THR A 134 2.96 2.54 -9.19
N SER A 135 2.24 3.59 -9.61
CA SER A 135 1.42 4.41 -8.72
C SER A 135 -0.04 4.21 -9.06
N TRP A 136 -0.86 3.95 -8.04
CA TRP A 136 -2.31 3.87 -8.13
C TRP A 136 -2.92 5.11 -7.51
N SER A 137 -3.98 5.62 -8.12
CA SER A 137 -4.80 6.71 -7.58
C SER A 137 -6.27 6.39 -7.82
N GLY A 138 -7.10 6.61 -6.79
CA GLY A 138 -8.48 6.15 -6.84
C GLY A 138 -9.34 6.51 -5.64
N GLN A 139 -10.45 5.78 -5.54
CA GLN A 139 -11.46 5.97 -4.51
C GLN A 139 -11.91 4.62 -3.93
N ARG A 140 -12.13 4.61 -2.62
CA ARG A 140 -12.76 3.50 -1.89
C ARG A 140 -14.27 3.74 -1.80
N TYR A 141 -15.06 2.66 -1.86
CA TYR A 141 -16.50 2.68 -1.63
C TYR A 141 -16.98 1.49 -0.81
N LYS A 142 -18.04 1.69 -0.03
CA LYS A 142 -18.88 0.62 0.54
C LYS A 142 -20.12 0.44 -0.32
N ILE A 143 -20.28 -0.72 -0.95
CA ILE A 143 -21.39 -1.03 -1.85
C ILE A 143 -22.01 -2.35 -1.41
N GLY A 144 -23.30 -2.34 -1.07
CA GLY A 144 -24.02 -3.56 -0.69
C GLY A 144 -23.53 -4.23 0.60
N GLY A 145 -22.74 -3.55 1.42
CA GLY A 145 -22.11 -4.12 2.63
C GLY A 145 -20.62 -4.40 2.47
N ASP A 146 -20.16 -4.60 1.23
CA ASP A 146 -18.78 -4.90 0.88
C ASP A 146 -17.96 -3.64 0.57
N PHE A 147 -16.64 -3.77 0.61
CA PHE A 147 -15.70 -2.69 0.32
C PHE A 147 -14.92 -2.91 -0.97
N PHE A 148 -14.81 -1.85 -1.76
CA PHE A 148 -14.11 -1.84 -3.04
C PHE A 148 -13.17 -0.63 -3.14
N ILE A 149 -12.07 -0.77 -3.87
CA ILE A 149 -11.21 0.35 -4.28
C ILE A 149 -11.14 0.32 -5.81
N TYR A 150 -11.50 1.43 -6.44
CA TYR A 150 -11.39 1.62 -7.89
C TYR A 150 -10.25 2.58 -8.18
N THR A 151 -9.34 2.18 -9.06
CA THR A 151 -8.12 2.94 -9.34
C THR A 151 -7.85 3.07 -10.83
N MET A 152 -7.09 4.11 -11.19
CA MET A 152 -6.20 4.06 -12.33
C MET A 152 -4.77 3.90 -11.83
N TRP A 153 -3.91 3.31 -12.65
CA TRP A 153 -2.49 3.20 -12.36
C TRP A 153 -1.61 3.66 -13.52
N ILE A 154 -0.41 4.10 -13.17
CA ILE A 154 0.68 4.46 -14.08
C ILE A 154 1.89 3.63 -13.68
N LEU A 155 2.37 2.77 -14.59
CA LEU A 155 3.61 2.02 -14.44
C LEU A 155 4.69 2.68 -15.29
N VAL A 156 5.81 3.03 -14.68
CA VAL A 156 6.98 3.59 -15.37
C VAL A 156 8.13 2.62 -15.24
N ALA A 157 8.59 2.08 -16.37
CA ALA A 157 9.77 1.23 -16.44
C ALA A 157 11.04 2.09 -16.59
N GLN A 158 12.11 1.69 -15.90
CA GLN A 158 13.42 2.28 -16.12
C GLN A 158 13.88 1.94 -17.55
N LYS A 159 14.15 2.97 -18.34
CA LYS A 159 14.67 2.88 -19.71
C LYS A 159 15.72 3.96 -19.96
N ASP A 160 16.56 3.74 -20.96
CA ASP A 160 17.45 4.78 -21.48
C ASP A 160 16.65 5.93 -22.11
N LEU A 161 17.24 7.13 -22.15
CA LEU A 161 16.58 8.33 -22.66
C LEU A 161 16.01 8.14 -24.09
N SER A 162 16.75 7.45 -24.97
CA SER A 162 16.33 7.16 -26.35
C SER A 162 15.07 6.30 -26.42
N ASN A 163 14.81 5.49 -25.39
CA ASN A 163 13.66 4.60 -25.29
C ASN A 163 12.65 5.06 -24.23
N ASN A 164 12.76 6.29 -23.71
CA ASN A 164 11.85 6.76 -22.66
C ASN A 164 10.41 6.98 -23.18
N TRP A 165 10.23 7.13 -24.50
CA TRP A 165 8.92 7.41 -25.11
C TRP A 165 7.89 6.30 -24.85
N ASP A 166 8.32 5.05 -24.65
CA ASP A 166 7.47 3.89 -24.34
C ASP A 166 7.74 3.31 -22.95
N SER A 167 8.27 4.12 -22.03
CA SER A 167 8.53 3.70 -20.64
C SER A 167 7.26 3.57 -19.79
N THR A 168 6.18 4.23 -20.21
CA THR A 168 4.97 4.40 -19.40
C THR A 168 3.82 3.55 -19.90
N ARG A 169 3.18 2.81 -19.00
CA ARG A 169 1.93 2.09 -19.22
C ARG A 169 0.88 2.63 -18.26
N ILE A 170 -0.38 2.60 -18.69
CA ILE A 170 -1.52 3.00 -17.87
C ILE A 170 -2.56 1.87 -17.83
N GLY A 171 -3.34 1.83 -16.76
CA GLY A 171 -4.42 0.87 -16.63
C GLY A 171 -5.37 1.22 -15.49
N LYS A 172 -6.21 0.25 -15.14
CA LYS A 172 -7.17 0.32 -14.05
C LYS A 172 -7.17 -1.01 -13.31
N ASP A 173 -7.34 -0.93 -12.00
CA ASP A 173 -7.56 -2.10 -11.15
C ASP A 173 -8.77 -1.84 -10.24
N LYS A 174 -9.56 -2.88 -10.00
CA LYS A 174 -10.63 -2.92 -9.02
C LYS A 174 -10.28 -3.91 -7.92
N PHE A 175 -9.99 -3.39 -6.73
CA PHE A 175 -9.78 -4.21 -5.55
C PHE A 175 -11.09 -4.46 -4.80
N HIS A 176 -11.23 -5.66 -4.26
CA HIS A 176 -12.25 -5.99 -3.26
C HIS A 176 -11.57 -6.41 -1.96
N LYS A 177 -12.22 -6.11 -0.85
CA LYS A 177 -11.73 -6.48 0.46
C LYS A 177 -11.96 -7.97 0.72
N VAL A 178 -10.97 -8.63 1.31
CA VAL A 178 -11.08 -10.02 1.76
C VAL A 178 -11.65 -10.03 3.19
N HIS A 179 -12.66 -10.86 3.41
CA HIS A 179 -13.30 -11.08 4.72
C HIS A 179 -12.62 -12.21 5.48
#